data_AF-A0A2D4F1W5-F1
#
_entry.id   AF-A0A2D4F1W5-F1
#
_cell.length_a   1.000
_cell.length_b   1.000
_cell.length_c   1.000
_cell.angle_alpha   90.00
_cell.angle_beta   90.00
_cell.angle_gamma   90.00
#
_symmetry.space_group_name_H-M   'P 1'
#
loop_
_entity.id
_entity.type
_entity.pdbx_description
1 polymer ?
#
loop_
_entity_poly.entity_id
_entity_poly.type
_entity_poly.pdbx_seq_one_letter_code
_entity_poly.pdbx_strand_id
1 'polypeptide(L)'
;WVMSPLTQPNQVLDNYTEFCHQFQAMFEDPVRSQTANRHLRELKQGHGSLKDYIASFQVVAQDVQWNEAALLDQFQEGLSSEILDELARTERPRTLQELMHLCLRINARLQQQQVR
;
A
#
# COMPACT_ATOMS: atom_id res chain seq x y z
N TRP A 1 22.57 27.46 -9.42
CA TRP A 1 23.01 26.31 -10.23
C TRP A 1 23.64 25.29 -9.30
N VAL A 2 22.88 24.29 -8.84
CA VAL A 2 23.44 23.18 -8.06
C VAL A 2 23.95 22.16 -9.06
N MET A 3 25.26 21.88 -9.05
CA MET A 3 25.83 20.81 -9.86
C MET A 3 25.36 19.47 -9.30
N SER A 4 24.85 18.61 -10.18
CA SER A 4 24.63 17.20 -9.86
C SER A 4 25.97 16.56 -9.45
N PRO A 5 26.05 15.74 -8.38
CA PRO A 5 27.33 15.19 -7.89
C PRO A 5 28.01 14.19 -8.85
N LEU A 6 27.41 13.93 -10.02
CA LEU A 6 27.80 12.89 -10.95
C LEU A 6 29.06 13.19 -11.77
N THR A 7 29.71 14.33 -11.59
CA THR A 7 30.88 14.76 -12.38
C THR A 7 32.23 14.55 -11.71
N GLN A 8 32.31 13.91 -10.55
CA GLN A 8 33.60 13.60 -9.92
C GLN A 8 34.13 12.21 -10.34
N PRO A 9 35.32 12.12 -10.97
CA PRO A 9 35.88 10.86 -11.35
C PRO A 9 36.44 10.12 -10.13
N ASN A 10 35.84 8.96 -9.89
CA ASN A 10 36.54 7.72 -9.54
C ASN A 10 37.04 7.54 -8.09
N GLN A 11 36.11 7.21 -7.18
CA GLN A 11 36.33 6.26 -6.04
C GLN A 11 35.04 5.53 -5.61
N VAL A 12 33.85 6.03 -5.99
CA VAL A 12 32.55 5.41 -5.61
C VAL A 12 32.22 4.15 -6.43
N LEU A 13 32.92 3.90 -7.55
CA LEU A 13 32.70 2.73 -8.40
C LEU A 13 33.40 1.46 -7.90
N ASP A 14 34.39 1.56 -7.01
CA ASP A 14 35.09 0.40 -6.44
C ASP A 14 34.25 -0.31 -5.36
N ASN A 15 33.23 0.37 -4.83
CA ASN A 15 32.26 -0.20 -3.92
C ASN A 15 30.86 -0.07 -4.54
N TYR A 16 30.47 -1.08 -5.31
CA TYR A 16 29.14 -1.20 -5.91
C TYR A 16 28.00 -0.94 -4.89
N THR A 17 28.19 -1.33 -3.62
CA THR A 17 27.24 -1.09 -2.54
C THR A 17 27.10 0.40 -2.21
N GLU A 18 28.21 1.16 -2.20
CA GLU A 18 28.20 2.61 -1.96
C GLU A 18 27.52 3.36 -3.11
N PHE A 19 27.77 2.93 -4.35
CA PHE A 19 27.08 3.46 -5.53
C PHE A 19 25.57 3.19 -5.46
N CYS A 20 25.15 1.96 -5.18
CA CYS A 20 23.73 1.63 -5.03
C CYS A 20 23.05 2.43 -3.91
N HIS A 21 23.74 2.62 -2.77
CA HIS A 21 23.21 3.41 -1.67
C HIS A 21 23.07 4.91 -2.03
N GLN A 22 24.09 5.50 -2.66
CA GLN A 22 24.03 6.90 -3.13
C GLN A 22 23.00 7.08 -4.24
N PHE A 23 22.90 6.13 -5.17
CA PHE A 23 21.90 6.12 -6.22
C PHE A 23 20.49 6.03 -5.62
N GLN A 24 20.25 5.07 -4.73
CA GLN A 24 18.99 4.95 -4.01
C GLN A 24 18.68 6.22 -3.23
N ALA A 25 19.62 6.78 -2.46
CA ALA A 25 19.40 8.03 -1.72
C ALA A 25 19.12 9.25 -2.62
N MET A 26 19.60 9.27 -3.86
CA MET A 26 19.37 10.37 -4.81
C MET A 26 18.03 10.24 -5.55
N PHE A 27 17.49 9.03 -5.69
CA PHE A 27 16.23 8.74 -6.39
C PHE A 27 15.06 8.39 -5.46
N GLU A 28 15.33 8.03 -4.21
CA GLU A 28 14.34 7.79 -3.16
C GLU A 28 13.91 9.15 -2.61
N ASP A 29 12.66 9.52 -2.86
CA ASP A 29 12.08 10.76 -2.34
C ASP A 29 11.54 10.49 -0.92
N PRO A 30 12.24 10.93 0.14
CA PRO A 30 11.84 10.64 1.52
C PRO A 30 10.54 11.35 1.89
N VAL A 31 10.22 12.45 1.21
CA VAL A 31 8.97 13.19 1.40
C VAL A 31 7.82 12.43 0.77
N ARG A 32 8.03 11.84 -0.41
CA ARG A 32 7.04 10.96 -1.06
C ARG A 32 6.75 9.73 -0.21
N SER A 33 7.78 9.04 0.29
CA SER A 33 7.57 7.85 1.13
C SER A 33 6.85 8.19 2.44
N GLN A 34 7.22 9.28 3.14
CA GLN A 34 6.49 9.72 4.34
C GLN A 34 5.04 10.11 4.04
N THR A 35 4.80 10.78 2.91
CA THR A 35 3.46 11.18 2.49
C THR A 35 2.60 9.96 2.16
N ALA A 36 3.15 8.99 1.44
CA ALA A 36 2.48 7.72 1.15
C ALA A 36 2.17 6.93 2.42
N ASN A 37 3.11 6.86 3.37
CA ASN A 37 2.91 6.23 4.68
C ASN A 37 1.73 6.85 5.45
N ARG A 38 1.68 8.18 5.52
CA ARG A 38 0.57 8.90 6.17
C ARG A 38 -0.74 8.68 5.44
N HIS A 39 -0.74 8.81 4.11
CA HIS A 39 -1.93 8.62 3.30
C HIS A 39 -2.49 7.20 3.43
N LEU A 40 -1.62 6.18 3.46
CA LEU A 40 -2.02 4.79 3.66
C LEU A 40 -2.70 4.56 5.02
N ARG A 41 -2.17 5.20 6.08
CA ARG A 41 -2.74 5.13 7.44
C ARG A 41 -4.12 5.77 7.53
N GLU A 42 -4.29 6.89 6.84
CA GLU A 42 -5.53 7.67 6.82
C GLU A 42 -6.58 7.11 5.85
N LEU A 43 -6.18 6.21 4.93
CA LEU A 43 -7.07 5.65 3.93
C LEU A 43 -8.15 4.77 4.58
N LYS A 44 -9.40 5.20 4.47
CA LYS A 44 -10.60 4.47 4.91
C LYS A 44 -11.58 4.35 3.74
N GLN A 45 -12.31 3.24 3.67
CA GLN A 45 -13.40 3.04 2.72
C GLN A 45 -14.55 4.02 2.98
N GLY A 46 -14.85 4.27 4.26
CA GLY A 46 -15.98 5.12 4.67
C GLY A 46 -17.31 4.64 4.06
N HIS A 47 -18.10 5.58 3.52
CA HIS A 47 -19.32 5.28 2.77
C HIS A 47 -19.07 5.05 1.26
N GLY A 48 -17.81 4.97 0.84
CA GLY A 48 -17.41 4.78 -0.54
C GLY A 48 -17.49 3.32 -1.01
N SER A 49 -17.32 3.14 -2.32
CA SER A 49 -17.23 1.82 -2.95
C SER A 49 -15.98 1.08 -2.50
N LEU A 50 -16.13 -0.21 -2.17
CA LEU A 50 -15.00 -1.10 -1.89
C LEU A 50 -13.98 -1.12 -3.04
N LYS A 51 -14.43 -1.04 -4.30
CA LYS A 51 -13.54 -1.06 -5.47
C LYS A 51 -12.62 0.17 -5.51
N ASP A 52 -13.17 1.34 -5.18
CA ASP A 52 -12.41 2.59 -5.17
C ASP A 52 -11.40 2.60 -4.02
N TYR A 53 -11.79 2.03 -2.87
CA TYR A 53 -10.88 1.81 -1.75
C TYR A 53 -9.72 0.89 -2.12
N ILE A 54 -9.99 -0.28 -2.73
CA ILE A 54 -8.95 -1.22 -3.17
C ILE A 54 -7.99 -0.54 -4.16
N ALA A 55 -8.51 0.16 -5.16
CA ALA A 55 -7.69 0.84 -6.15
C ALA A 55 -6.77 1.89 -5.49
N SER A 56 -7.34 2.72 -4.61
CA SER A 56 -6.58 3.75 -3.88
C SER A 56 -5.52 3.12 -2.98
N PHE A 57 -5.85 2.04 -2.28
CA PHE A 57 -4.92 1.31 -1.41
C PHE A 57 -3.75 0.76 -2.22
N GLN A 58 -4.01 0.10 -3.36
CA GLN A 58 -2.98 -0.48 -4.22
C GLN A 58 -2.02 0.58 -4.75
N VAL A 59 -2.53 1.75 -5.15
CA VAL A 59 -1.72 2.88 -5.64
C VAL A 59 -0.78 3.37 -4.54
N VAL A 60 -1.30 3.64 -3.34
CA VAL A 60 -0.48 4.15 -2.23
C VAL A 60 0.50 3.10 -1.72
N ALA A 61 0.09 1.82 -1.74
CA ALA A 61 0.92 0.71 -1.28
C ALA A 61 2.19 0.51 -2.13
N GLN A 62 2.24 0.98 -3.39
CA GLN A 62 3.45 0.91 -4.22
C GLN A 62 4.58 1.80 -3.71
N ASP A 63 4.23 2.88 -3.00
CA ASP A 63 5.17 3.92 -2.56
C ASP A 63 5.55 3.77 -1.08
N VAL A 64 5.17 2.66 -0.42
CA VAL A 64 5.54 2.35 0.96
C VAL A 64 6.38 1.07 1.05
N GLN A 65 7.30 1.01 2.00
CA GLN A 65 8.14 -0.17 2.25
C GLN A 65 7.59 -1.05 3.38
N TRP A 66 6.27 -1.22 3.42
CA TRP A 66 5.62 -2.05 4.46
C TRP A 66 5.68 -3.52 4.08
N ASN A 67 5.85 -4.37 5.09
CA ASN A 67 5.73 -5.81 4.89
C ASN A 67 4.26 -6.22 4.70
N GLU A 68 4.04 -7.43 4.19
CA GLU A 68 2.69 -7.92 3.87
C GLU A 68 1.77 -7.97 5.10
N ALA A 69 2.28 -8.33 6.28
CA ALA A 69 1.49 -8.34 7.51
C ALA A 69 0.97 -6.94 7.86
N ALA A 70 1.82 -5.91 7.77
CA ALA A 70 1.43 -4.53 8.02
C ALA A 70 0.41 -4.02 6.97
N LEU A 71 0.56 -4.43 5.70
CA LEU A 71 -0.41 -4.09 4.65
C LEU A 71 -1.76 -4.77 4.88
N LEU A 72 -1.77 -6.03 5.30
CA LEU A 72 -2.99 -6.76 5.65
C LEU A 72 -3.74 -6.07 6.79
N ASP A 73 -3.05 -5.81 7.91
CA ASP A 73 -3.66 -5.19 9.07
C ASP A 73 -4.20 -3.79 8.71
N GLN A 74 -3.43 -2.97 7.99
CA GLN A 74 -3.89 -1.64 7.57
C GLN A 74 -5.04 -1.67 6.57
N PHE A 75 -5.07 -2.65 5.66
CA PHE A 75 -6.19 -2.81 4.75
C PHE A 75 -7.47 -3.12 5.53
N GLN A 76 -7.42 -4.04 6.50
CA GLN A 76 -8.57 -4.37 7.33
C GLN A 76 -9.06 -3.17 8.15
N GLU A 77 -8.14 -2.42 8.77
CA GLU A 77 -8.46 -1.20 9.52
C GLU A 77 -9.23 -0.16 8.69
N GLY A 78 -9.06 -0.16 7.37
CA GLY A 78 -9.73 0.78 6.47
C GLY A 78 -11.09 0.32 5.95
N LEU A 79 -11.49 -0.93 6.14
CA LEU A 79 -12.74 -1.47 5.59
C LEU A 79 -13.99 -0.94 6.31
N SER A 80 -15.13 -0.98 5.62
CA SER A 80 -16.42 -0.71 6.25
C SER A 80 -16.78 -1.79 7.27
N SER A 81 -17.56 -1.41 8.29
CA SER A 81 -18.03 -2.32 9.34
C SER A 81 -18.78 -3.53 8.77
N GLU A 82 -19.62 -3.32 7.75
CA GLU A 82 -20.38 -4.40 7.10
C GLU A 82 -19.47 -5.49 6.51
N ILE A 83 -18.34 -5.10 5.90
CA ILE A 83 -17.38 -6.07 5.34
C ILE A 83 -16.56 -6.72 6.47
N LEU A 84 -16.18 -5.95 7.50
CA LEU A 84 -15.47 -6.47 8.66
C LEU A 84 -16.28 -7.53 9.42
N ASP A 85 -17.58 -7.32 9.58
CA ASP A 85 -18.48 -8.25 10.26
C ASP A 85 -18.61 -9.59 9.53
N GLU A 86 -18.60 -9.58 8.19
CA GLU A 86 -18.58 -10.78 7.37
C GLU A 86 -17.19 -11.44 7.36
N LEU A 87 -16.12 -10.64 7.31
CA LEU A 87 -14.74 -11.14 7.38
C LEU A 87 -14.46 -11.89 8.70
N ALA A 88 -15.01 -11.41 9.82
CA ALA A 88 -14.87 -12.06 11.13
C ALA A 88 -15.42 -13.50 11.18
N ARG A 89 -16.25 -13.88 10.19
CA ARG A 89 -16.85 -15.22 10.06
C ARG A 89 -16.10 -16.12 9.08
N THR A 90 -15.03 -15.64 8.47
CA THR A 90 -14.25 -16.35 7.44
C THR A 90 -12.83 -16.64 7.91
N GLU A 91 -12.20 -17.63 7.28
CA GLU A 91 -10.79 -17.92 7.55
C GLU A 91 -9.90 -16.72 7.18
N ARG A 92 -8.88 -16.46 8.02
CA ARG A 92 -8.00 -15.31 7.84
C ARG A 92 -7.12 -15.49 6.59
N PRO A 93 -7.17 -14.57 5.62
CA PRO A 93 -6.29 -14.59 4.45
C PRO A 93 -4.82 -14.50 4.84
N ARG A 94 -3.94 -15.09 4.03
CA ARG A 94 -2.48 -15.02 4.25
C ARG A 94 -1.81 -13.94 3.41
N THR A 95 -2.45 -13.53 2.31
CA THR A 95 -1.91 -12.52 1.41
C THR A 95 -2.88 -11.37 1.18
N LEU A 96 -2.35 -10.20 0.83
CA LEU A 96 -3.17 -9.01 0.56
C LEU A 96 -4.15 -9.25 -0.60
N GLN A 97 -3.70 -9.98 -1.62
CA GLN A 97 -4.52 -10.34 -2.79
C GLN A 97 -5.69 -11.25 -2.40
N GLU A 98 -5.46 -12.26 -1.56
CA GLU A 98 -6.53 -13.12 -1.04
C GLU A 98 -7.56 -12.31 -0.26
N LEU A 99 -7.11 -11.40 0.60
CA LEU A 99 -7.99 -10.52 1.37
C LEU A 99 -8.85 -9.62 0.46
N MET A 100 -8.23 -8.98 -0.55
CA MET A 100 -8.95 -8.14 -1.51
C MET A 100 -10.02 -8.93 -2.28
N HIS A 101 -9.69 -10.13 -2.76
CA HIS A 101 -10.66 -11.00 -3.45
C HIS A 101 -11.81 -11.45 -2.54
N LEU A 102 -11.50 -11.78 -1.28
CA LEU A 102 -12.51 -12.16 -0.29
C LEU A 102 -13.47 -10.99 -0.02
N CYS A 103 -12.95 -9.78 0.18
CA CYS A 103 -13.77 -8.58 0.37
C CYS A 103 -14.68 -8.32 -0.83
N LEU A 104 -14.18 -8.46 -2.07
CA LEU A 104 -14.99 -8.29 -3.28
C LEU A 104 -16.15 -9.29 -3.36
N ARG A 105 -15.92 -10.55 -2.97
CA ARG A 105 -16.96 -11.58 -2.91
C ARG A 105 -18.02 -11.25 -1.86
N ILE A 106 -17.59 -10.83 -0.67
CA ILE A 106 -18.50 -10.38 0.41
C ILE A 106 -19.35 -9.21 -0.07
N ASN A 107 -18.73 -8.17 -0.64
CA ASN A 107 -19.43 -7.00 -1.13
C ASN A 107 -20.47 -7.34 -2.21
N ALA A 108 -20.13 -8.23 -3.16
CA ALA A 108 -21.10 -8.69 -4.16
C ALA A 108 -22.32 -9.38 -3.54
N ARG A 109 -22.11 -10.20 -2.49
CA ARG A 109 -23.20 -10.85 -1.75
C ARG A 109 -24.07 -9.85 -1.00
N LEU A 110 -23.48 -8.86 -0.32
CA LEU A 110 -24.21 -7.81 0.39
C LEU A 110 -25.06 -6.98 -0.56
N GLN A 111 -24.51 -6.59 -1.72
CA GLN A 111 -25.24 -5.86 -2.75
C GLN A 111 -26.45 -6.65 -3.28
N GLN A 112 -26.33 -7.97 -3.44
CA GLN A 112 -27.46 -8.82 -3.84
C GLN A 112 -28.57 -8.90 -2.78
N GLN A 113 -28.23 -8.76 -1.50
CA GLN A 113 -29.21 -8.78 -0.41
C GLN A 113 -29.97 -7.46 -0.27
N GLN A 114 -29.32 -6.33 -0.54
CA GLN A 114 -29.96 -5.01 -0.47
C GLN A 114 -30.95 -4.74 -1.62
N VAL A 115 -30.84 -5.47 -2.73
CA VAL A 115 -31.72 -5.33 -3.91
C VAL A 115 -33.02 -6.16 -3.78
N ARG A 116 -33.14 -7.00 -2.75
CA ARG A 116 -34.34 -7.81 -2.46
C ARG A 116 -35.22 -7.15 -1.41
#